data_AF-X0WZE8-F1
#
_entry.id   AF-X0WZE8-F1
#
_cell.length_a   1.000
_cell.length_b   1.000
_cell.length_c   1.000
_cell.angle_alpha   90.00
_cell.angle_beta   90.00
_cell.angle_gamma   90.00
#
_symmetry.space_group_name_H-M   'P 1'
#
loop_
_entity.id
_entity.type
_entity.pdbx_description
1 polymer ?
#
loop_
_entity_poly.entity_id
_entity_poly.type
_entity_poly.pdbx_seq_one_letter_code
_entity_poly.pdbx_strand_id
1 'polypeptide(L)'
;MSKDLKTLVMKFGGSSLKDSERFQIIASIIAKRAKEYSRIVVVVSAMGNTTDRLVKLGYKVHKSPPRREFDMLLSAGERLSIALLAMALDSMGMPSISFTGSQSGIITT
;
A
#
# COMPACT_ATOMS: atom_id res chain seq x y z
N MET A 1 -4.43 -12.76 32.27
CA MET A 1 -5.14 -11.61 31.68
C MET A 1 -4.78 -11.55 30.20
N SER A 2 -5.69 -11.97 29.32
CA SER A 2 -5.54 -11.79 27.88
C SER A 2 -5.56 -10.28 27.61
N LYS A 3 -4.44 -9.69 27.18
CA LYS A 3 -4.47 -8.34 26.60
C LYS A 3 -5.33 -8.48 25.35
N ASP A 4 -6.53 -7.91 25.35
CA ASP A 4 -7.28 -7.73 24.11
C ASP A 4 -6.37 -7.01 23.11
N LEU A 5 -5.93 -7.75 22.09
CA LEU A 5 -5.01 -7.25 21.08
C LEU A 5 -5.80 -6.33 20.15
N LYS A 6 -5.99 -5.09 20.60
CA LYS A 6 -6.69 -4.06 19.86
C LYS A 6 -5.96 -3.82 18.54
N THR A 7 -6.61 -4.24 17.45
CA THR A 7 -6.08 -4.14 16.09
C THR A 7 -6.61 -2.86 15.45
N LEU A 8 -5.72 -2.07 14.85
CA LEU A 8 -6.08 -0.90 14.06
C LEU A 8 -5.77 -1.16 12.59
N VAL A 9 -6.76 -0.94 11.73
CA VAL A 9 -6.58 -0.92 10.28
C VAL A 9 -6.60 0.52 9.79
N MET A 10 -5.54 0.94 9.10
CA MET A 10 -5.41 2.30 8.56
C MET A 10 -5.35 2.24 7.04
N LYS A 11 -6.18 3.03 6.36
CA LYS A 11 -6.16 3.12 4.89
C LYS A 11 -5.70 4.50 4.43
N PHE A 12 -4.73 4.53 3.52
CA PHE A 12 -4.25 5.76 2.87
C PHE A 12 -4.53 5.69 1.36
N GLY A 13 -5.19 6.73 0.83
CA GLY A 13 -5.47 6.83 -0.61
C GLY A 13 -4.29 7.38 -1.40
N GLY A 14 -4.35 7.28 -2.74
CA GLY A 14 -3.29 7.76 -3.63
C GLY A 14 -3.00 9.26 -3.49
N SER A 15 -4.00 10.08 -3.13
CA SER A 15 -3.83 11.51 -2.85
C SER A 15 -2.97 11.78 -1.61
N SER A 16 -2.95 10.86 -0.65
CA SER A 16 -2.09 10.92 0.53
C SER A 16 -0.66 10.49 0.22
N LEU A 17 -0.40 9.90 -0.95
CA LEU A 17 0.86 9.27 -1.36
C LEU A 17 1.43 9.95 -2.62
N LYS A 18 1.20 11.25 -2.83
CA LYS A 18 1.52 11.91 -4.11
C LYS A 18 3.02 12.07 -4.39
N ASP A 19 3.84 12.15 -3.35
CA ASP A 19 5.26 12.45 -3.42
C ASP A 19 6.03 11.63 -2.35
N SER A 20 7.36 11.60 -2.48
CA SER A 20 8.20 10.76 -1.61
C SER A 20 8.18 11.21 -0.15
N GLU A 21 8.04 12.52 0.12
CA GLU A 21 7.99 13.08 1.46
C GLU A 21 6.75 12.61 2.23
N ARG A 22 5.63 12.36 1.54
CA ARG A 22 4.40 11.88 2.17
C ARG A 22 4.53 10.51 2.82
N PHE A 23 5.43 9.65 2.35
CA PHE A 23 5.67 8.36 2.99
C PHE A 23 6.22 8.53 4.40
N GLN A 24 7.13 9.49 4.61
CA GLN A 24 7.68 9.80 5.94
C GLN A 24 6.62 10.38 6.87
N ILE A 25 5.72 11.22 6.34
CA ILE A 25 4.57 11.75 7.10
C ILE A 25 3.64 10.60 7.53
N ILE A 26 3.29 9.71 6.61
CA ILE A 26 2.41 8.57 6.90
C ILE A 26 3.07 7.60 7.90
N ALA A 27 4.36 7.30 7.72
CA ALA A 27 5.13 6.48 8.65
C ALA A 27 5.11 7.10 10.07
N SER A 28 5.27 8.42 10.17
CA SER A 28 5.15 9.14 11.45
C SER A 28 3.76 9.06 12.08
N ILE A 29 2.68 9.09 11.28
CA ILE A 29 1.31 8.89 11.78
C ILE A 29 1.14 7.46 12.31
N ILE A 30 1.63 6.47 11.58
CA ILE A 30 1.59 5.05 11.99
C ILE A 30 2.39 4.84 13.27
N ALA A 31 3.59 5.41 13.38
CA ALA A 31 4.44 5.36 14.56
C ALA A 31 3.76 5.91 15.81
N LYS A 32 3.01 7.02 15.66
CA LYS A 32 2.20 7.57 16.76
C LYS A 32 1.12 6.60 17.20
N ARG A 33 0.39 5.98 16.25
CA ARG A 33 -0.64 4.98 16.55
C ARG A 33 -0.10 3.69 17.15
N ALA A 34 1.13 3.30 16.80
CA ALA A 34 1.79 2.12 17.36
C ALA A 34 2.03 2.21 18.88
N LYS A 35 1.96 3.42 19.46
CA LYS A 35 2.01 3.61 20.91
C LYS A 35 0.71 3.20 21.62
N GLU A 36 -0.41 3.23 20.90
CA GLU A 36 -1.76 2.96 21.42
C GLU A 36 -2.27 1.56 21.04
N TYR A 37 -1.81 1.02 19.90
CA TYR A 37 -2.29 -0.23 19.32
C TYR A 37 -1.15 -1.24 19.18
N SER A 38 -1.36 -2.46 19.67
CA SER A 38 -0.37 -3.54 19.59
C SER A 38 -0.31 -4.23 18.23
N ARG A 39 -1.36 -4.07 17.40
CA ARG A 39 -1.42 -4.63 16.04
C ARG A 39 -1.92 -3.56 15.08
N ILE A 40 -1.11 -3.25 14.08
CA ILE A 40 -1.47 -2.30 13.03
C ILE A 40 -1.41 -3.01 11.68
N VAL A 41 -2.45 -2.83 10.88
CA VAL A 41 -2.49 -3.21 9.46
C VAL A 41 -2.66 -1.93 8.65
N VAL A 42 -1.85 -1.77 7.62
CA VAL A 42 -1.93 -0.59 6.75
C VAL A 42 -2.27 -1.02 5.33
N VAL A 43 -3.28 -0.36 4.76
CA VAL A 43 -3.71 -0.54 3.37
C VAL A 43 -3.39 0.73 2.61
N VAL A 44 -2.70 0.61 1.48
CA VAL A 44 -2.36 1.75 0.62
C VAL A 44 -2.84 1.52 -0.80
N SER A 45 -3.25 2.59 -1.46
CA SER A 45 -3.47 2.60 -2.92
C SER A 45 -2.17 2.89 -3.67
N ALA A 46 -2.19 2.77 -5.00
CA ALA A 46 -1.10 3.27 -5.84
C ALA A 46 -0.83 4.77 -5.59
N MET A 47 0.44 5.17 -5.66
CA MET A 47 0.88 6.54 -5.36
C MET A 47 0.44 7.56 -6.41
N GLY A 48 -0.07 8.71 -5.98
CA GLY A 48 -0.43 9.83 -6.87
C GLY A 48 -1.28 9.41 -8.08
N ASN A 49 -0.82 9.77 -9.28
CA ASN A 49 -1.49 9.46 -10.56
C ASN A 49 -0.95 8.18 -11.22
N THR A 50 -0.37 7.26 -10.44
CA THR A 50 0.30 6.07 -11.00
C THR A 50 -0.66 5.15 -11.71
N THR A 51 -1.86 4.90 -11.15
CA THR A 51 -2.89 4.08 -11.80
C THR A 51 -3.25 4.65 -13.17
N ASP A 52 -3.52 5.96 -13.27
CA ASP A 52 -3.84 6.61 -14.55
C ASP A 52 -2.70 6.48 -15.56
N ARG A 53 -1.44 6.60 -15.11
CA ARG A 53 -0.27 6.44 -15.97
C ARG A 53 -0.15 5.00 -16.50
N LEU A 54 -0.36 4.01 -15.64
CA LEU A 54 -0.31 2.59 -16.00
C LEU A 54 -1.46 2.22 -16.95
N VAL A 55 -2.69 2.71 -16.68
CA VAL A 55 -3.85 2.57 -17.57
C VAL A 55 -3.53 3.11 -18.96
N LYS A 56 -3.01 4.35 -19.04
CA LYS A 56 -2.62 4.96 -20.32
C LYS A 56 -1.53 4.17 -21.03
N LEU A 57 -0.56 3.63 -20.30
CA LEU A 57 0.51 2.81 -20.86
C LEU A 57 -0.03 1.50 -21.44
N GLY A 58 -0.89 0.80 -20.70
CA GLY A 58 -1.51 -0.45 -21.16
C GLY A 58 -2.29 -0.25 -22.46
N TYR A 59 -3.09 0.82 -22.56
CA TYR A 59 -3.83 1.13 -23.80
C TYR A 59 -2.95 1.56 -24.98
N LYS A 60 -1.76 2.10 -24.73
CA LYS A 60 -0.77 2.36 -25.78
C LYS A 60 -0.17 1.07 -26.34
N VAL A 61 -0.02 0.03 -25.52
CA VAL A 61 0.49 -1.28 -25.94
C VAL A 61 -0.61 -2.07 -26.66
N HIS A 62 -1.82 -2.08 -26.10
CA HIS A 62 -2.94 -2.85 -26.64
C HIS A 62 -4.27 -2.11 -26.39
N LYS A 63 -5.02 -1.78 -27.45
CA LYS A 63 -6.27 -0.99 -27.36
C LYS A 63 -7.39 -1.67 -26.55
N SER A 64 -7.38 -3.00 -26.48
CA SER A 64 -8.34 -3.82 -25.69
C SER A 64 -7.60 -4.92 -24.89
N PRO A 65 -6.79 -4.54 -23.89
CA PRO A 65 -5.86 -5.48 -23.25
C PRO A 65 -6.64 -6.60 -22.53
N PRO A 66 -6.13 -7.85 -22.51
CA PRO A 66 -6.73 -8.92 -21.72
C PRO A 66 -6.83 -8.49 -20.24
N ARG A 67 -8.02 -8.61 -19.65
CA ARG A 67 -8.31 -8.14 -18.29
C ARG A 67 -7.30 -8.65 -17.26
N ARG A 68 -6.93 -9.93 -17.33
CA ARG A 68 -5.95 -10.55 -16.44
C ARG A 68 -4.61 -9.82 -16.41
N GLU A 69 -4.06 -9.50 -17.58
CA GLU A 69 -2.76 -8.81 -17.68
C GLU A 69 -2.88 -7.32 -17.34
N PHE A 70 -4.05 -6.73 -17.58
CA PHE A 70 -4.33 -5.37 -17.15
C PHE A 70 -4.38 -5.27 -15.62
N ASP A 71 -5.04 -6.21 -14.94
CA ASP A 71 -5.05 -6.29 -13.48
C ASP A 71 -3.63 -6.51 -12.93
N MET A 72 -2.82 -7.36 -13.58
CA MET A 72 -1.40 -7.54 -13.24
C MET A 72 -0.63 -6.22 -13.35
N LEU A 73 -0.81 -5.46 -14.44
CA LEU A 73 -0.17 -4.17 -14.65
C LEU A 73 -0.56 -3.16 -13.58
N LEU A 74 -1.85 -3.03 -13.27
CA LEU A 74 -2.32 -2.07 -12.27
C LEU A 74 -1.80 -2.42 -10.87
N SER A 75 -1.77 -3.71 -10.52
CA SER A 75 -1.26 -4.19 -9.22
C SER A 75 0.18 -3.76 -8.92
N ALA A 76 0.99 -3.50 -9.95
CA ALA A 76 2.35 -2.99 -9.78
C ALA A 76 2.36 -1.62 -9.08
N GLY A 77 1.34 -0.80 -9.31
CA GLY A 77 1.16 0.51 -8.66
C GLY A 77 1.01 0.39 -7.15
N GLU A 78 0.14 -0.51 -6.66
CA GLU A 78 -0.02 -0.76 -5.22
C GLU A 78 1.24 -1.39 -4.62
N ARG A 79 1.91 -2.30 -5.37
CA ARG A 79 3.14 -2.96 -4.92
C ARG A 79 4.28 -1.98 -4.68
N LEU A 80 4.41 -0.95 -5.52
CA LEU A 80 5.37 0.14 -5.30
C LEU A 80 5.04 0.91 -4.00
N SER A 81 3.77 1.25 -3.77
CA SER A 81 3.35 1.98 -2.56
C SER A 81 3.63 1.19 -1.28
N ILE A 82 3.27 -0.09 -1.20
CA ILE A 82 3.50 -0.90 0.01
C ILE A 82 4.99 -1.05 0.30
N ALA A 83 5.83 -1.20 -0.73
CA ALA A 83 7.27 -1.36 -0.57
C ALA A 83 7.91 -0.06 -0.04
N LEU A 84 7.55 1.08 -0.62
CA LEU A 84 8.08 2.38 -0.20
C LEU A 84 7.62 2.77 1.21
N LEU A 85 6.38 2.44 1.58
CA LEU A 85 5.93 2.65 2.95
C LEU A 85 6.68 1.75 3.94
N ALA A 86 6.93 0.49 3.58
CA ALA A 86 7.71 -0.41 4.42
C ALA A 86 9.16 0.12 4.62
N MET A 87 9.80 0.63 3.56
CA MET A 87 11.11 1.28 3.64
C MET A 87 11.08 2.53 4.52
N ALA A 88 10.02 3.35 4.44
CA ALA A 88 9.89 4.53 5.29
C ALA A 88 9.73 4.16 6.77
N LEU A 89 8.94 3.13 7.08
CA LEU A 89 8.81 2.61 8.45
C LEU A 89 10.13 2.03 8.97
N ASP A 90 10.83 1.25 8.13
CA ASP A 90 12.15 0.70 8.46
C ASP A 90 13.18 1.80 8.74
N SER A 91 13.17 2.89 7.96
CA SER A 91 14.03 4.06 8.19
C SER A 91 13.80 4.75 9.55
N MET A 92 12.64 4.52 10.17
CA MET A 92 12.29 5.01 11.51
C MET A 92 12.55 3.96 12.61
N GLY A 93 13.19 2.83 12.28
CA GLY A 93 13.44 1.72 13.19
C GLY A 93 12.17 0.92 13.52
N MET A 94 11.13 1.00 12.68
CA MET A 94 9.89 0.23 12.86
C MET A 94 9.88 -0.99 11.93
N PRO A 95 10.00 -2.21 12.47
CA PRO A 95 9.90 -3.41 11.66
C PRO A 95 8.54 -3.48 10.97
N SER A 96 8.56 -3.65 9.66
CA SER A 96 7.36 -3.79 8.85
C SER A 96 7.60 -4.76 7.70
N ILE A 97 6.51 -5.35 7.20
CA ILE A 97 6.54 -6.27 6.06
C ILE A 97 5.40 -5.90 5.12
N SER A 98 5.72 -5.84 3.82
CA SER A 98 4.73 -5.57 2.78
C SER A 98 4.10 -6.88 2.30
N PHE A 99 2.79 -6.85 2.04
CA PHE A 99 2.04 -7.98 1.51
C PHE A 99 1.26 -7.55 0.27
N THR A 100 1.30 -8.39 -0.76
CA THR A 100 0.29 -8.33 -1.84
C THR A 100 -1.05 -8.86 -1.34
N GLY A 101 -2.14 -8.59 -2.07
CA GLY A 101 -3.48 -9.07 -1.69
C GLY A 101 -3.56 -10.59 -1.49
N SER A 102 -2.93 -11.37 -2.36
CA SER A 102 -2.91 -12.83 -2.21
C SER A 102 -2.08 -13.28 -1.01
N GLN A 103 -0.95 -12.63 -0.73
CA GLN A 103 -0.13 -12.93 0.45
C GLN A 103 -0.81 -12.52 1.75
N SER A 104 -1.75 -11.57 1.73
CA SER A 104 -2.58 -11.21 2.88
C SER A 104 -3.86 -12.06 3.01
N GLY A 105 -4.03 -13.09 2.17
CA GLY A 105 -5.16 -14.01 2.23
C GLY A 105 -6.42 -13.51 1.52
N ILE A 106 -6.34 -12.46 0.70
CA ILE A 106 -7.45 -11.99 -0.13
C ILE A 106 -7.52 -12.88 -1.36
N ILE A 107 -8.55 -13.72 -1.41
CA ILE A 107 -8.84 -14.63 -2.51
C ILE A 107 -10.11 -14.14 -3.21
N THR A 108 -10.04 -13.96 -4.52
CA THR A 108 -11.15 -13.51 -5.38
C THR A 108 -11.43 -14.55 -6.47
N THR A 109 -12.61 -14.51 -7.06
CA THR A 109 -13.09 -15.43 -8.12
C THR A 109 -12.87 -14.89 -9.51
#